data_AF-A0A2Z6E7G3-F1
#
_entry.id   AF-A0A2Z6E7G3-F1
#
_cell.length_a   1.000
_cell.length_b   1.000
_cell.length_c   1.000
_cell.angle_alpha   90.00
_cell.angle_beta   90.00
_cell.angle_gamma   90.00
#
_symmetry.space_group_name_H-M   'P 1'
#
loop_
_entity.id
_entity.type
_entity.pdbx_description
1 polymer ?
#
loop_
_entity_poly.entity_id
_entity_poly.type
_entity_poly.pdbx_seq_one_letter_code
_entity_poly.pdbx_strand_id
1 'polypeptide(L)'
;MPSASRSRSALCICFIKFTSQRAILVYWDNGYAKYEWRSSSAVRTRARIRRTGDPQEPLPGTLAADASVVQAWDGIEMSAAIWCPEEAPYMKLREFKHSYASRDRVLTLLLLESAEPRAWDRAWQDGESYDQFVANERLPVR
;
A
#
# COMPACT_ATOMS: atom_id res chain seq x y z
N MET A 1 26.64 14.04 -17.88
CA MET A 1 26.12 12.65 -17.95
C MET A 1 25.05 12.48 -16.90
N PRO A 2 23.77 12.29 -17.24
CA PRO A 2 22.75 12.06 -16.24
C PRO A 2 22.88 10.60 -15.79
N SER A 3 23.46 10.39 -14.61
CA SER A 3 23.36 9.11 -13.92
C SER A 3 21.89 8.90 -13.58
N ALA A 4 21.18 8.13 -14.42
CA ALA A 4 19.91 7.55 -14.07
C ALA A 4 20.15 6.55 -12.94
N SER A 5 20.30 7.04 -11.71
CA SER A 5 20.11 6.21 -10.53
C SER A 5 18.67 5.73 -10.62
N ARG A 6 18.47 4.47 -11.05
CA ARG A 6 17.19 3.78 -10.92
C ARG A 6 16.87 3.77 -9.43
N SER A 7 16.19 4.81 -8.95
CA SER A 7 15.91 4.97 -7.54
C SER A 7 14.95 3.85 -7.16
N ARG A 8 15.30 3.07 -6.12
CA ARG A 8 14.43 1.99 -5.62
C ARG A 8 13.05 2.51 -5.22
N SER A 9 12.96 3.77 -4.85
CA SER A 9 11.70 4.52 -4.66
C SER A 9 10.78 4.45 -5.89
N ALA A 10 11.33 4.58 -7.11
CA ALA A 10 10.54 4.47 -8.34
C ALA A 10 9.97 3.05 -8.53
N LEU A 11 10.71 2.01 -8.15
CA LEU A 11 10.21 0.63 -8.19
C LEU A 11 9.09 0.39 -7.17
N CYS A 12 9.21 0.93 -5.95
CA CYS A 12 8.12 0.84 -4.97
C CYS A 12 6.87 1.61 -5.41
N ILE A 13 7.04 2.79 -6.01
CA ILE A 13 5.91 3.58 -6.55
C ILE A 13 5.26 2.85 -7.74
N CYS A 14 6.04 2.28 -8.66
CA CYS A 14 5.52 1.45 -9.75
C CYS A 14 4.81 0.20 -9.20
N PHE A 15 5.39 -0.48 -8.21
CA PHE A 15 4.79 -1.66 -7.61
C PHE A 15 3.39 -1.37 -7.06
N ILE A 16 3.20 -0.28 -6.31
CA ILE A 16 1.87 0.08 -5.77
C ILE A 16 0.86 0.38 -6.85
N LYS A 17 1.30 1.02 -7.95
CA LYS A 17 0.44 1.38 -9.07
C LYS A 17 -0.07 0.17 -9.84
N PHE A 18 0.71 -0.91 -9.90
CA PHE A 18 0.42 -2.08 -10.73
C PHE A 18 0.12 -3.37 -9.94
N THR A 19 0.31 -3.37 -8.62
CA THR A 19 0.01 -4.54 -7.80
C THR A 19 -1.49 -4.72 -7.62
N SER A 20 -1.97 -5.96 -7.79
CA SER A 20 -3.32 -6.35 -7.41
C SER A 20 -3.46 -6.56 -5.89
N GLN A 21 -2.34 -6.65 -5.16
CA GLN A 21 -2.33 -6.80 -3.71
C GLN A 21 -2.78 -5.53 -2.99
N ARG A 22 -3.32 -5.68 -1.79
CA ARG A 22 -3.61 -4.55 -0.90
C ARG A 22 -2.28 -4.04 -0.36
N ALA A 23 -1.87 -2.87 -0.83
CA ALA A 23 -0.58 -2.30 -0.47
C ALA A 23 -0.70 -0.83 -0.06
N ILE A 24 0.05 -0.43 0.96
CA ILE A 24 0.19 0.95 1.40
C ILE A 24 1.67 1.28 1.49
N LEU A 25 2.08 2.42 0.96
CA LEU A 25 3.44 2.95 1.09
C LEU A 25 3.40 4.26 1.81
N VAL A 26 4.24 4.34 2.84
CA VAL A 26 4.44 5.55 3.61
C VAL A 26 5.87 6.01 3.42
N TYR A 27 6.02 7.28 3.10
CA TYR A 27 7.32 7.95 3.03
C TYR A 27 7.44 8.90 4.21
N TRP A 28 8.49 8.68 4.99
CA TRP A 28 8.82 9.43 6.19
C TRP A 28 10.03 10.32 5.90
N ASP A 29 9.99 11.55 6.40
CA ASP A 29 11.01 12.59 6.25
C ASP A 29 11.21 13.23 7.63
N ASN A 30 12.42 13.16 8.18
CA ASN A 30 12.77 13.69 9.50
C ASN A 30 11.84 13.18 10.64
N GLY A 31 11.53 11.89 10.64
CA GLY A 31 10.67 11.26 11.65
C GLY A 31 9.16 11.45 11.45
N TYR A 32 8.71 12.14 10.40
CA TYR A 32 7.29 12.40 10.15
C TYR A 32 6.82 11.88 8.79
N ALA A 33 5.59 11.39 8.71
CA ALA A 33 4.98 10.96 7.45
C ALA A 33 4.74 12.18 6.55
N LYS A 34 5.33 12.16 5.36
CA LYS A 34 5.18 13.22 4.37
C LYS A 34 4.23 12.83 3.24
N TYR A 35 4.27 11.57 2.81
CA TYR A 35 3.41 11.06 1.76
C TYR A 35 2.91 9.65 2.07
N GLU A 36 1.67 9.39 1.68
CA GLU A 36 1.00 8.09 1.76
C GLU A 36 0.43 7.75 0.38
N TRP A 37 0.72 6.55 -0.12
CA TRP A 37 0.10 6.00 -1.32
C TRP A 37 -0.56 4.67 -1.00
N ARG A 38 -1.75 4.44 -1.58
CA ARG A 38 -2.51 3.21 -1.42
C ARG A 38 -2.76 2.59 -2.79
N SER A 39 -2.62 1.27 -2.90
CA SER A 39 -3.01 0.55 -4.12
C SER A 39 -4.52 0.63 -4.32
N SER A 40 -4.99 0.40 -5.55
CA SER A 40 -6.42 0.38 -5.87
C SER A 40 -7.20 -0.60 -4.97
N SER A 41 -6.65 -1.80 -4.73
CA SER A 41 -7.22 -2.80 -3.81
C SER A 41 -7.29 -2.30 -2.36
N ALA A 42 -6.26 -1.60 -1.87
CA ALA A 42 -6.27 -1.01 -0.53
C ALA A 42 -7.30 0.13 -0.40
N VAL A 43 -7.42 0.98 -1.43
CA VAL A 43 -8.45 2.02 -1.48
C VAL A 43 -9.85 1.42 -1.50
N ARG A 44 -10.09 0.42 -2.36
CA ARG A 44 -11.38 -0.28 -2.47
C ARG A 44 -11.79 -0.86 -1.12
N THR A 45 -10.89 -1.58 -0.46
CA THR A 45 -11.15 -2.21 0.86
C THR A 45 -11.11 -1.24 2.04
N ARG A 46 -10.94 0.07 1.79
CA ARG A 46 -10.83 1.14 2.79
C ARG A 46 -9.68 0.97 3.79
N ALA A 47 -8.67 0.19 3.45
CA ALA A 47 -7.46 0.07 4.26
C ALA A 47 -6.80 1.45 4.39
N ARG A 48 -6.52 1.85 5.64
CA ARG A 48 -5.86 3.12 5.97
C ARG A 48 -5.00 2.95 7.20
N ILE A 49 -3.84 3.63 7.21
CA ILE A 49 -2.99 3.62 8.38
C ILE A 49 -3.65 4.37 9.54
N ARG A 50 -3.34 3.92 10.76
CA ARG A 50 -3.69 4.56 12.02
C ARG A 50 -3.09 5.96 12.01
N ARG A 51 -3.90 6.94 12.37
CA ARG A 51 -3.43 8.31 12.59
C ARG A 51 -3.46 8.62 14.08
N THR A 52 -2.32 9.04 14.62
CA THR A 52 -2.10 9.41 16.02
C THR A 52 -1.85 10.90 16.21
N GLY A 53 -1.54 11.64 15.13
CA GLY A 53 -1.35 13.08 15.15
C GLY A 53 -1.19 13.68 13.75
N ASP A 54 -1.01 15.00 13.70
CA ASP A 54 -0.63 15.74 12.50
C ASP A 54 0.50 16.73 12.86
N PRO A 55 1.75 16.51 12.43
CA PRO A 55 2.20 15.45 11.53
C PRO A 55 2.20 14.05 12.16
N GLN A 56 2.01 13.02 11.33
CA GLN A 56 2.00 11.62 11.76
C GLN A 56 3.42 11.09 12.00
N GLU A 57 3.68 10.53 13.18
CA GLU A 57 4.94 9.82 13.49
C GLU A 57 4.84 8.31 13.22
N PRO A 58 5.94 7.58 13.00
CA PRO A 58 5.95 6.13 12.95
C PRO A 58 5.33 5.53 14.20
N LEU A 59 4.49 4.50 14.03
CA LEU A 59 3.83 3.87 15.17
C LEU A 59 4.88 3.12 16.03
N PRO A 60 4.87 3.28 17.38
CA PRO A 60 5.78 2.55 18.25
C PRO A 60 5.69 1.04 18.05
N GLY A 61 6.84 0.36 18.06
CA GLY A 61 6.91 -1.10 17.85
C GLY A 61 6.80 -1.56 16.39
N THR A 62 6.70 -0.65 15.43
CA THR A 62 6.80 -0.96 13.99
C THR A 62 8.23 -0.85 13.49
N LEU A 63 8.54 -1.47 12.35
CA LEU A 63 9.87 -1.30 11.75
C LEU A 63 10.12 0.18 11.42
N ALA A 64 9.12 0.91 10.94
CA ALA A 64 9.24 2.33 10.65
C ALA A 64 9.82 3.15 11.83
N ALA A 65 9.45 2.82 13.07
CA ALA A 65 9.93 3.48 14.29
C ALA A 65 11.30 2.96 14.78
N ASP A 66 11.73 1.78 14.34
CA ASP A 66 12.97 1.15 14.84
C ASP A 66 14.22 1.66 14.12
N ALA A 67 14.89 2.66 14.69
CA ALA A 67 16.12 3.22 14.14
C ALA A 67 17.29 2.22 14.03
N SER A 68 17.27 1.10 14.77
CA SER A 68 18.33 0.08 14.70
C SER A 68 18.24 -0.75 13.41
N VAL A 69 17.04 -0.86 12.82
CA VAL A 69 16.81 -1.58 11.56
C VAL A 69 16.92 -0.61 10.39
N VAL A 70 18.02 -0.70 9.65
CA VAL A 70 18.25 0.11 8.44
C VAL A 70 17.40 -0.40 7.28
N GLN A 71 17.33 -1.73 7.11
CA GLN A 71 16.61 -2.37 6.00
C GLN A 71 15.99 -3.69 6.44
N ALA A 72 14.78 -3.95 5.98
CA ALA A 72 14.10 -5.23 6.14
C ALA A 72 13.54 -5.67 4.78
N TRP A 73 14.39 -6.34 3.98
CA TRP A 73 14.07 -6.75 2.61
C TRP A 73 13.12 -7.91 2.52
N ASP A 74 13.24 -8.86 3.44
CA ASP A 74 12.31 -9.98 3.55
C ASP A 74 11.00 -9.54 4.21
N GLY A 75 10.94 -8.34 4.78
CA GLY A 75 9.81 -7.84 5.54
C GLY A 75 9.53 -8.66 6.81
N ILE A 76 8.74 -8.08 7.71
CA ILE A 76 8.31 -8.73 8.95
C ILE A 76 6.80 -8.84 8.95
N GLU A 77 6.31 -10.04 9.23
CA GLU A 77 4.88 -10.28 9.40
C GLU A 77 4.42 -9.79 10.77
N MET A 78 3.29 -9.09 10.79
CA MET A 78 2.65 -8.63 12.02
C MET A 78 1.14 -8.52 11.84
N SER A 79 0.41 -8.24 12.92
CA SER A 79 -1.03 -8.01 12.85
C SER A 79 -1.34 -6.75 12.04
N ALA A 80 -2.26 -6.86 11.09
CA ALA A 80 -2.72 -5.74 10.28
C ALA A 80 -3.34 -4.63 11.13
N ALA A 81 -3.95 -4.97 12.26
CA ALA A 81 -4.58 -4.04 13.19
C ALA A 81 -3.61 -3.03 13.84
N ILE A 82 -2.30 -3.34 13.86
CA ILE A 82 -1.26 -2.42 14.34
C ILE A 82 -1.24 -1.18 13.47
N TRP A 83 -1.09 -1.37 12.16
CA TRP A 83 -1.09 -0.29 11.19
C TRP A 83 -2.48 0.17 10.80
N CYS A 84 -3.44 -0.72 10.63
CA CYS A 84 -4.77 -0.42 10.08
C CYS A 84 -5.85 -0.86 11.08
N PRO A 85 -6.35 0.04 11.95
CA PRO A 85 -7.21 -0.34 13.08
C PRO A 85 -8.59 -0.87 12.67
N GLU A 86 -9.00 -0.69 11.42
CA GLU A 86 -10.26 -1.23 10.87
C GLU A 86 -10.13 -2.67 10.37
N GLU A 87 -8.92 -3.21 10.30
CA GLU A 87 -8.65 -4.60 9.94
C GLU A 87 -8.84 -5.51 11.15
N ALA A 88 -9.24 -6.75 10.90
CA ALA A 88 -9.43 -7.70 11.97
C ALA A 88 -8.10 -8.07 12.64
N PRO A 89 -8.05 -8.32 13.96
CA PRO A 89 -6.79 -8.58 14.68
C PRO A 89 -6.00 -9.80 14.17
N TYR A 90 -6.70 -10.78 13.59
CA TYR A 90 -6.09 -11.99 13.02
C TYR A 90 -5.48 -11.76 11.63
N MET A 91 -5.93 -10.74 10.89
CA MET A 91 -5.35 -10.43 9.58
C MET A 91 -3.89 -10.03 9.74
N LYS A 92 -3.08 -10.48 8.79
CA LYS A 92 -1.66 -10.16 8.76
C LYS A 92 -1.35 -9.09 7.73
N LEU A 93 -0.28 -8.37 8.01
CA LEU A 93 0.43 -7.59 7.01
C LEU A 93 1.92 -7.89 7.11
N ARG A 94 2.61 -7.72 5.99
CA ARG A 94 4.06 -7.77 5.91
C ARG A 94 4.59 -6.35 5.76
N GLU A 95 5.35 -5.91 6.75
CA GLU A 95 6.00 -4.60 6.75
C GLU A 95 7.42 -4.73 6.19
N PHE A 96 7.72 -3.95 5.16
CA PHE A 96 9.05 -3.80 4.60
C PHE A 96 9.57 -2.40 4.93
N LYS A 97 10.88 -2.31 5.19
CA LYS A 97 11.54 -1.04 5.53
C LYS A 97 12.79 -0.82 4.71
N HIS A 98 12.98 0.43 4.31
CA HIS A 98 14.25 0.91 3.76
C HIS A 98 14.55 2.34 4.26
N SER A 99 15.60 2.48 5.07
CA SER A 99 16.10 3.77 5.55
C SER A 99 17.20 4.33 4.65
N TYR A 100 17.15 5.63 4.39
CA TYR A 100 18.17 6.41 3.72
C TYR A 100 18.94 7.24 4.76
N ALA A 101 20.03 6.67 5.28
CA ALA A 101 20.79 7.24 6.40
C ALA A 101 21.28 8.69 6.16
N SER A 102 21.60 9.05 4.92
CA SER A 102 22.13 10.39 4.60
C SER A 102 21.12 11.52 4.69
N ARG A 103 19.83 11.21 4.84
CA ARG A 103 18.75 12.20 4.69
C ARG A 103 17.61 12.03 5.70
N ASP A 104 17.81 11.19 6.71
CA ASP A 104 16.80 10.82 7.72
C ASP A 104 15.42 10.50 7.11
N ARG A 105 15.43 9.63 6.10
CA ARG A 105 14.21 9.23 5.38
C ARG A 105 13.98 7.75 5.52
N VAL A 106 12.72 7.39 5.70
CA VAL A 106 12.30 5.99 5.76
C VAL A 106 11.25 5.77 4.70
N LEU A 107 11.35 4.64 4.01
CA LEU A 107 10.30 4.13 3.14
C LEU A 107 9.74 2.86 3.77
N THR A 108 8.44 2.84 4.03
CA THR A 108 7.73 1.69 4.60
C THR A 108 6.69 1.20 3.61
N LEU A 109 6.79 -0.06 3.18
CA LEU A 109 5.78 -0.70 2.34
C LEU A 109 5.04 -1.74 3.19
N LEU A 110 3.71 -1.65 3.22
CA LEU A 110 2.82 -2.56 3.92
C LEU A 110 2.07 -3.39 2.89
N LEU A 111 2.25 -4.70 2.90
CA LEU A 111 1.46 -5.64 2.11
C LEU A 111 0.45 -6.31 3.02
N LEU A 112 -0.83 -6.04 2.82
CA LEU A 112 -1.91 -6.62 3.60
C LEU A 112 -2.41 -7.90 2.91
N GLU A 113 -2.84 -8.87 3.72
CA GLU A 113 -3.65 -9.99 3.23
C GLU A 113 -4.93 -9.49 2.54
N SER A 114 -5.48 -10.31 1.64
CA SER A 114 -6.78 -10.04 1.02
C SER A 114 -7.84 -9.79 2.09
N ALA A 115 -8.62 -8.72 1.93
CA ALA A 115 -9.71 -8.44 2.86
C ALA A 115 -10.77 -9.56 2.78
N GLU A 116 -11.43 -9.83 3.90
CA GLU A 116 -12.66 -10.60 3.87
C GLU A 116 -13.68 -9.89 2.96
N PRO A 117 -14.42 -10.63 2.11
CA PRO A 117 -15.48 -10.03 1.30
C PRO A 117 -16.49 -9.36 2.22
N ARG A 118 -16.52 -8.03 2.22
CA ARG A 118 -17.52 -7.29 2.99
C ARG A 118 -18.86 -7.45 2.29
N ALA A 119 -19.97 -7.38 3.03
CA ALA A 119 -21.31 -7.61 2.47
C ALA A 119 -21.64 -6.71 1.25
N TRP A 120 -21.01 -5.53 1.14
CA TRP A 120 -21.15 -4.60 0.02
C TRP A 120 -20.15 -4.83 -1.12
N ASP A 121 -19.10 -5.65 -0.94
CA ASP A 121 -18.18 -6.05 -2.03
C ASP A 121 -18.91 -6.92 -3.07
N ARG A 122 -19.97 -7.63 -2.67
CA ARG A 122 -20.81 -8.43 -3.58
C ARG A 122 -21.64 -7.59 -4.55
N ALA A 123 -21.94 -6.34 -4.21
CA ALA A 123 -22.73 -5.46 -5.07
C ALA A 123 -21.94 -5.01 -6.33
N TRP A 124 -20.62 -5.17 -6.34
CA TRP A 124 -19.75 -4.83 -7.48
C TRP A 124 -19.24 -6.05 -8.24
N GLN A 125 -19.55 -7.28 -7.79
CA GLN A 125 -19.23 -8.50 -8.55
C GLN A 125 -20.26 -8.82 -9.64
N ASP A 126 -21.43 -8.16 -9.63
CA ASP A 126 -22.52 -8.42 -10.57
C ASP A 126 -22.43 -7.59 -11.87
N GLY A 127 -21.31 -6.89 -12.11
CA GLY A 127 -21.23 -5.85 -13.15
C GLY A 127 -20.03 -5.84 -14.08
N GLU A 128 -19.05 -6.74 -13.94
CA GLU A 128 -17.83 -6.71 -14.77
C GLU A 128 -17.60 -8.07 -15.45
N SER A 129 -18.57 -8.50 -16.26
CA SER A 129 -18.30 -9.47 -17.33
C SER A 129 -17.70 -8.70 -18.51
N TYR A 130 -16.41 -8.88 -18.73
CA TYR A 130 -15.64 -8.32 -19.86
C TYR A 130 -16.10 -8.82 -21.25
N ASP A 131 -17.20 -9.57 -21.36
CA ASP A 131 -17.71 -10.13 -22.62
C ASP A 131 -18.82 -9.28 -23.28
N GLN A 132 -19.35 -8.24 -22.62
CA GLN A 132 -20.47 -7.47 -23.19
C GLN A 132 -20.05 -6.36 -24.18
N PHE A 133 -18.75 -6.08 -24.32
CA PHE A 133 -18.27 -5.03 -25.22
C PHE A 133 -18.07 -5.46 -26.68
N VAL A 134 -18.21 -6.74 -27.02
CA VAL A 134 -18.03 -7.24 -28.41
C VAL A 134 -19.36 -7.49 -29.14
N ALA A 135 -20.50 -7.51 -28.44
CA ALA A 135 -21.79 -7.86 -29.05
C ALA A 135 -22.62 -6.67 -29.59
N ASN A 136 -22.22 -5.42 -29.29
CA ASN A 136 -23.02 -4.22 -29.63
C ASN A 136 -22.41 -3.34 -30.74
N GLU A 137 -21.43 -3.82 -31.50
CA GLU A 137 -20.98 -3.18 -32.75
C GLU A 137 -22.00 -3.41 -33.88
N ARG A 138 -23.19 -2.84 -33.70
CA ARG A 138 -24.15 -2.68 -34.78
C ARG A 138 -23.64 -1.55 -35.68
N LEU A 139 -22.90 -1.90 -36.73
CA LEU A 139 -22.49 -0.97 -37.78
C LEU A 139 -23.74 -0.31 -38.41
N PRO A 140 -23.76 1.03 -38.62
CA PRO A 140 -24.85 1.66 -39.34
C PRO A 140 -24.75 1.31 -40.83
N VAL A 141 -25.83 0.78 -41.37
CA VAL A 141 -26.03 0.61 -42.82
C VAL A 141 -26.21 2.01 -43.42
N ARG A 142 -25.40 2.35 -44.43
CA ARG A 142 -25.63 3.51 -45.31
C ARG A 142 -26.55 3.12 -46.45
#